data_AF-A0A941WAT8-F1
#
_entry.id   AF-A0A941WAT8-F1
#
_cell.length_a   1.000
_cell.length_b   1.000
_cell.length_c   1.000
_cell.angle_alpha   90.00
_cell.angle_beta   90.00
_cell.angle_gamma   90.00
#
_symmetry.space_group_name_H-M   'P 1'
#
loop_
_entity.id
_entity.type
_entity.pdbx_description
1 polymer ?
#
loop_
_entity_poly.entity_id
_entity_poly.type
_entity_poly.pdbx_seq_one_letter_code
_entity_poly.pdbx_strand_id
1 'polypeptide(L)'
;MSTLWTPGGEHPVDPDDPATEPAEPNLGGMSPDDMSPEDRQKAEDMARDMAAVQEQLASMPAAVVIANHAMGLYELAAIHLSKKPANLPETAAAIDAMAGVVEKLPGRLGEAEETLKAALHQIRMAYVKFEQAARAAEEADPADNGPETGGSGGSDGNDAEADDG
;
A
#
# COMPACT_ATOMS: atom_id res chain seq x y z
N MET A 1 -21.62 -3.83 24.11
CA MET A 1 -20.18 -3.54 23.94
C MET A 1 -19.98 -3.13 22.48
N SER A 2 -20.17 -1.85 22.17
CA SER A 2 -20.02 -1.32 20.80
C SER A 2 -18.73 -0.51 20.75
N THR A 3 -17.75 -0.97 19.97
CA THR A 3 -16.49 -0.26 19.76
C THR A 3 -16.60 0.59 18.49
N LEU A 4 -16.52 1.91 18.65
CA LEU A 4 -16.36 2.85 17.55
C LEU A 4 -14.87 2.85 17.16
N TRP A 5 -14.59 2.54 15.90
CA TRP A 5 -13.24 2.60 15.36
C TRP A 5 -12.81 4.06 15.22
N THR A 6 -11.82 4.50 16.00
CA THR A 6 -11.04 5.71 15.73
C THR A 6 -9.65 5.29 15.21
N PRO A 7 -9.07 6.01 14.24
CA PRO A 7 -7.78 5.64 13.63
C PRO A 7 -6.57 5.57 14.59
N GLY A 8 -6.75 5.88 15.88
CA GLY A 8 -5.72 5.85 16.92
C GLY A 8 -5.80 4.66 17.89
N GLY A 9 -6.73 3.71 17.71
CA GLY A 9 -6.89 2.53 18.57
C GLY A 9 -8.18 2.54 19.42
N GLU A 10 -8.61 1.35 19.85
CA GLU A 10 -9.87 1.11 20.56
C GLU A 10 -9.88 1.78 21.95
N HIS A 11 -10.73 2.79 22.14
CA HIS A 11 -10.96 3.39 23.46
C HIS A 11 -12.22 2.75 24.07
N PRO A 12 -12.14 2.02 25.20
CA PRO A 12 -13.33 1.55 25.91
C PRO A 12 -14.09 2.76 26.47
N VAL A 13 -15.40 2.80 26.24
CA VAL A 13 -16.31 3.84 26.74
C VAL A 13 -17.07 3.25 27.93
N ASP A 14 -16.90 3.84 29.12
CA ASP A 14 -17.59 3.44 30.35
C ASP A 14 -18.90 4.23 30.47
N PRO A 15 -20.09 3.59 30.41
CA PRO A 15 -21.37 4.29 30.35
C PRO A 15 -21.76 5.03 31.65
N ASP A 16 -21.06 4.82 32.77
CA ASP A 16 -21.41 5.38 34.09
C ASP A 16 -20.50 6.55 34.54
N ASP A 17 -19.55 7.01 33.72
CA ASP A 17 -18.73 8.20 34.04
C ASP A 17 -19.52 9.49 33.72
N PRO A 18 -19.66 10.46 34.65
CA PRO A 18 -20.31 11.75 34.39
C PRO A 18 -19.57 12.63 33.36
N ALA A 19 -18.36 12.28 32.93
CA ALA A 19 -17.71 12.83 31.74
C ALA A 19 -18.22 12.23 30.42
N THR A 20 -19.12 11.25 30.48
CA THR A 20 -19.81 10.58 29.36
C THR A 20 -21.18 11.18 29.07
N GLU A 21 -21.45 12.41 29.54
CA GLU A 21 -22.33 13.25 28.73
C GLU A 21 -21.70 13.34 27.34
N PRO A 22 -22.46 13.20 26.24
CA PRO A 22 -21.89 13.37 24.92
C PRO A 22 -21.39 14.80 24.84
N ALA A 23 -20.11 15.01 25.11
CA ALA A 23 -19.38 16.12 24.55
C ALA A 23 -19.59 15.92 23.05
N GLU A 24 -20.48 16.73 22.48
CA GLU A 24 -20.64 16.80 21.04
C GLU A 24 -19.23 16.85 20.48
N PRO A 25 -18.88 15.97 19.53
CA PRO A 25 -17.54 15.91 19.03
C PRO A 25 -17.25 17.28 18.46
N ASN A 26 -16.49 18.09 19.20
CA ASN A 26 -16.05 19.40 18.76
C ASN A 26 -14.99 19.13 17.70
N LEU A 27 -15.47 18.76 16.51
CA LEU A 27 -14.72 18.49 15.30
C LEU A 27 -14.19 19.80 14.73
N GLY A 28 -13.66 20.71 15.56
CA GLY A 28 -13.13 22.01 15.15
C GLY A 28 -14.06 22.82 14.22
N GLY A 29 -15.36 22.48 14.20
CA GLY A 29 -16.36 23.04 13.33
C GLY A 29 -17.25 23.91 14.19
N MET A 30 -17.38 25.17 13.80
CA MET A 30 -18.28 26.14 14.43
C MET A 30 -19.65 25.48 14.67
N SER A 31 -20.25 25.64 15.85
CA SER A 31 -21.58 25.10 16.15
C SER A 31 -22.54 25.48 15.01
N PRO A 32 -23.52 24.64 14.63
CA PRO A 32 -24.50 25.00 13.58
C PRO A 32 -25.16 26.36 13.86
N ASP A 33 -25.34 26.69 15.13
CA ASP A 33 -25.89 27.96 15.62
C ASP A 33 -24.97 29.18 15.43
N ASP A 34 -23.67 28.96 15.29
CA ASP A 34 -22.64 29.99 15.13
C ASP A 34 -22.24 30.21 13.64
N MET A 35 -22.77 29.40 12.72
CA MET A 35 -22.55 29.56 11.27
C MET A 35 -23.39 30.70 10.70
N SER A 36 -22.80 31.48 9.78
CA SER A 36 -23.56 32.49 9.03
C SER A 36 -24.68 31.82 8.22
N PRO A 37 -25.80 32.52 7.92
CA PRO A 37 -26.88 31.93 7.12
C PRO A 37 -26.41 31.42 5.74
N GLU A 38 -25.40 32.07 5.15
CA GLU A 38 -24.79 31.66 3.88
C GLU A 38 -23.98 30.35 4.03
N ASP A 39 -23.22 30.21 5.12
CA ASP A 39 -22.45 28.99 5.38
C ASP A 39 -23.34 27.80 5.72
N ARG A 40 -24.46 28.03 6.42
CA ARG A 40 -25.48 27.00 6.65
C ARG A 40 -26.09 26.52 5.33
N GLN A 41 -26.47 27.44 4.45
CA GLN A 41 -27.02 27.07 3.14
C GLN A 41 -26.02 26.23 2.32
N LYS A 42 -24.75 26.64 2.28
CA LYS A 42 -23.69 25.87 1.61
C LYS A 42 -23.50 24.47 2.21
N ALA A 43 -23.55 24.36 3.54
CA ALA A 43 -23.45 23.08 4.22
C ALA A 43 -24.65 22.17 3.90
N GLU A 44 -25.87 22.72 3.89
CA GLU A 44 -27.08 21.98 3.50
C GLU A 44 -27.05 21.53 2.03
N ASP A 45 -26.56 22.39 1.13
CA ASP A 45 -26.40 22.06 -0.29
C ASP A 45 -25.39 20.91 -0.46
N MET A 46 -24.22 21.00 0.19
CA MET A 46 -23.22 19.93 0.17
C MET A 46 -23.75 18.62 0.78
N ALA A 47 -24.53 18.70 1.87
CA ALA A 47 -25.16 17.53 2.47
C ALA A 47 -26.16 16.86 1.51
N ARG A 48 -26.97 17.65 0.80
CA ARG A 48 -27.88 17.14 -0.24
C ARG A 48 -27.12 16.49 -1.39
N ASP A 49 -26.02 17.08 -1.84
CA ASP A 49 -25.18 16.51 -2.91
C ASP A 49 -24.56 15.17 -2.49
N MET A 50 -24.03 15.07 -1.26
CA MET A 50 -23.48 13.82 -0.72
C MET A 50 -24.54 12.74 -0.57
N ALA A 51 -25.75 13.10 -0.13
CA ALA A 51 -26.86 12.15 -0.02
C ALA A 51 -27.27 11.61 -1.40
N ALA A 52 -27.32 12.47 -2.43
CA ALA A 52 -27.63 12.07 -3.80
C ALA A 52 -26.58 11.08 -4.36
N VAL A 53 -25.29 11.31 -4.11
CA VAL A 53 -24.22 10.39 -4.51
C VAL A 53 -24.33 9.05 -3.79
N GLN A 54 -24.65 9.05 -2.48
CA GLN A 54 -24.85 7.81 -1.72
C GLN A 54 -26.04 7.00 -2.26
N GLU A 55 -27.17 7.65 -2.56
CA GLU A 55 -28.35 6.99 -3.13
C GLU A 55 -28.04 6.39 -4.50
N GLN A 56 -27.33 7.15 -5.35
CA GLN A 56 -26.88 6.64 -6.65
C GLN A 56 -25.98 5.42 -6.48
N LEU A 57 -24.99 5.45 -5.58
CA LEU A 57 -24.10 4.31 -5.35
C LEU A 57 -24.86 3.09 -4.79
N ALA A 58 -25.83 3.32 -3.90
CA ALA A 58 -26.68 2.26 -3.34
C ALA A 58 -27.59 1.60 -4.39
N SER A 59 -27.92 2.31 -5.48
CA SER A 59 -28.70 1.76 -6.59
C SER A 59 -27.92 0.79 -7.49
N MET A 60 -26.58 0.83 -7.45
CA MET A 60 -25.73 -0.01 -8.28
C MET A 60 -25.56 -1.41 -7.65
N PRO A 61 -25.56 -2.50 -8.45
CA PRO A 61 -25.21 -3.81 -7.93
C PRO A 61 -23.80 -3.81 -7.32
N ALA A 62 -23.67 -4.24 -6.07
CA ALA A 62 -22.38 -4.27 -5.36
C ALA A 62 -21.30 -5.02 -6.16
N ALA A 63 -21.66 -6.09 -6.88
CA ALA A 63 -20.74 -6.84 -7.73
C ALA A 63 -20.06 -5.97 -8.80
N VAL A 64 -20.78 -5.03 -9.41
CA VAL A 64 -20.25 -4.12 -10.45
C VAL A 64 -19.25 -3.14 -9.84
N VAL A 65 -19.61 -2.56 -8.68
CA VAL A 65 -18.74 -1.62 -7.95
C VAL A 65 -17.47 -2.32 -7.48
N ILE A 66 -17.61 -3.50 -6.87
CA ILE A 66 -16.47 -4.32 -6.43
C ILE A 66 -15.59 -4.74 -7.60
N ALA A 67 -16.18 -5.14 -8.75
CA ALA A 67 -15.41 -5.49 -9.94
C ALA A 67 -14.59 -4.30 -10.46
N ASN A 68 -15.18 -3.11 -10.48
CA ASN A 68 -14.48 -1.87 -10.83
C ASN A 68 -13.30 -1.60 -9.88
N HIS A 69 -13.49 -1.78 -8.57
CA HIS A 69 -12.40 -1.63 -7.59
C HIS A 69 -11.31 -2.69 -7.75
N ALA A 70 -11.68 -3.96 -8.02
CA ALA A 70 -10.72 -5.03 -8.27
C ALA A 70 -9.87 -4.74 -9.53
N MET A 71 -10.47 -4.14 -10.56
CA MET A 71 -9.73 -3.67 -11.72
C MET A 71 -8.80 -2.50 -11.38
N GLY A 72 -9.22 -1.56 -10.54
CA GLY A 72 -8.36 -0.49 -10.02
C GLY A 72 -7.14 -1.02 -9.24
N LEU A 73 -7.30 -2.10 -8.46
CA LEU A 73 -6.18 -2.78 -7.77
C LEU A 73 -5.19 -3.41 -8.77
N TYR A 74 -5.69 -3.99 -9.86
CA TYR A 74 -4.85 -4.46 -10.96
C TYR A 74 -4.05 -3.31 -11.59
N GLU A 75 -4.70 -2.18 -11.90
CA GLU A 75 -4.05 -1.02 -12.50
C GLU A 75 -2.97 -0.45 -11.58
N LEU A 76 -3.27 -0.38 -10.27
CA LEU A 76 -2.30 0.04 -9.26
C LEU A 76 -1.07 -0.87 -9.24
N ALA A 77 -1.27 -2.20 -9.25
CA ALA A 77 -0.17 -3.16 -9.33
C ALA A 77 0.66 -2.95 -10.61
N ALA A 78 0.00 -2.78 -11.76
CA ALA A 78 0.68 -2.55 -13.04
C ALA A 78 1.50 -1.25 -13.05
N ILE A 79 0.98 -0.16 -12.47
CA ILE A 79 1.70 1.11 -12.34
C ILE A 79 2.97 0.94 -11.51
N HIS A 80 2.89 0.30 -10.33
CA HIS A 80 4.06 0.09 -9.47
C HIS A 80 5.10 -0.85 -10.11
N LEU A 81 4.63 -1.87 -10.83
CA LEU A 81 5.49 -2.81 -11.54
C LEU A 81 6.20 -2.15 -12.74
N SER A 82 5.57 -1.18 -13.39
CA SER A 82 6.12 -0.47 -14.56
C SER A 82 7.25 0.53 -14.23
N LYS A 83 7.46 0.83 -12.94
CA LYS A 83 8.51 1.75 -12.48
C LYS A 83 9.91 1.19 -12.81
N LYS A 84 10.91 2.08 -12.81
CA LYS A 84 12.31 1.75 -13.07
C LYS A 84 13.20 2.34 -11.95
N PRO A 85 13.66 1.53 -10.97
CA PRO A 85 13.37 0.10 -10.79
C PRO A 85 11.90 -0.17 -10.40
N ALA A 86 11.44 -1.39 -10.64
CA ALA A 86 10.08 -1.80 -10.29
C ALA A 86 9.88 -1.74 -8.76
N ASN A 87 8.74 -1.24 -8.30
CA ASN A 87 8.42 -1.23 -6.87
C ASN A 87 7.69 -2.52 -6.50
N LEU A 88 8.47 -3.57 -6.17
CA LEU A 88 7.93 -4.89 -5.84
C LEU A 88 7.10 -4.90 -4.55
N PRO A 89 7.46 -4.22 -3.45
CA PRO A 89 6.63 -4.23 -2.24
C PRO A 89 5.21 -3.68 -2.46
N GLU A 90 5.08 -2.53 -3.13
CA GLU A 90 3.77 -1.94 -3.42
C GLU A 90 2.99 -2.74 -4.48
N THR A 91 3.70 -3.34 -5.45
CA THR A 91 3.05 -4.24 -6.41
C THR A 91 2.45 -5.46 -5.70
N ALA A 92 3.18 -6.05 -4.74
CA ALA A 92 2.71 -7.19 -3.97
C ALA A 92 1.46 -6.84 -3.14
N ALA A 93 1.47 -5.69 -2.44
CA ALA A 93 0.33 -5.23 -1.67
C ALA A 93 -0.95 -5.09 -2.53
N ALA A 94 -0.83 -4.53 -3.73
CA ALA A 94 -1.96 -4.39 -4.66
C ALA A 94 -2.45 -5.75 -5.21
N ILE A 95 -1.53 -6.67 -5.52
CA ILE A 95 -1.88 -8.04 -5.93
C ILE A 95 -2.61 -8.79 -4.81
N ASP A 96 -2.14 -8.68 -3.57
CA ASP A 96 -2.74 -9.35 -2.42
C ASP A 96 -4.14 -8.80 -2.11
N ALA A 97 -4.32 -7.48 -2.22
CA ALA A 97 -5.64 -6.86 -2.11
C ALA A 97 -6.60 -7.38 -3.19
N MET A 98 -6.15 -7.43 -4.45
CA MET A 98 -6.97 -7.96 -5.56
C MET A 98 -7.32 -9.43 -5.32
N ALA A 99 -6.34 -10.24 -4.89
CA ALA A 99 -6.54 -11.64 -4.54
C ALA A 99 -7.55 -11.83 -3.41
N GLY A 100 -7.46 -11.02 -2.36
CA GLY A 100 -8.40 -11.04 -1.24
C GLY A 100 -9.85 -10.82 -1.68
N VAL A 101 -10.08 -10.00 -2.72
CA VAL A 101 -11.41 -9.80 -3.31
C VAL A 101 -11.80 -11.00 -4.19
N VAL A 102 -10.97 -11.34 -5.18
CA VAL A 102 -11.31 -12.32 -6.22
C VAL A 102 -11.45 -13.74 -5.66
N GLU A 103 -10.59 -14.14 -4.74
CA GLU A 103 -10.57 -15.51 -4.20
C GLU A 103 -11.60 -15.72 -3.08
N LYS A 104 -12.05 -14.65 -2.41
CA LYS A 104 -13.05 -14.72 -1.32
C LYS A 104 -14.49 -14.50 -1.78
N LEU A 105 -14.70 -14.10 -3.04
CA LEU A 105 -16.04 -13.81 -3.59
C LEU A 105 -16.43 -14.72 -4.77
N PRO A 106 -16.23 -16.05 -4.70
CA PRO A 106 -16.60 -16.94 -5.80
C PRO A 106 -18.12 -16.91 -6.05
N GLY A 107 -18.51 -16.78 -7.32
CA GLY A 107 -19.91 -16.66 -7.76
C GLY A 107 -20.58 -15.33 -7.40
N ARG A 108 -19.87 -14.37 -6.81
CA ARG A 108 -20.43 -13.09 -6.32
C ARG A 108 -19.97 -11.86 -7.09
N LEU A 109 -19.08 -12.03 -8.08
CA LEU A 109 -18.53 -10.95 -8.89
C LEU A 109 -19.26 -10.75 -10.23
N GLY A 110 -20.33 -11.51 -10.46
CA GLY A 110 -21.15 -11.42 -11.68
C GLY A 110 -20.34 -11.79 -12.93
N GLU A 111 -20.66 -11.12 -14.05
CA GLU A 111 -20.08 -11.42 -15.36
C GLU A 111 -18.56 -11.15 -15.43
N ALA A 112 -18.02 -10.29 -14.54
CA ALA A 112 -16.61 -9.92 -14.53
C ALA A 112 -15.69 -10.97 -13.88
N GLU A 113 -16.24 -11.98 -13.18
CA GLU A 113 -15.48 -12.89 -12.33
C GLU A 113 -14.33 -13.58 -13.05
N GLU A 114 -14.60 -14.20 -14.21
CA GLU A 114 -13.58 -14.93 -14.97
C GLU A 114 -12.51 -14.00 -15.55
N THR A 115 -12.91 -12.80 -15.97
CA THR A 115 -11.98 -11.76 -16.41
C THR A 115 -11.05 -11.32 -15.28
N LEU A 116 -11.58 -11.10 -14.08
CA LEU A 116 -10.80 -10.70 -12.91
C LEU A 116 -9.83 -11.80 -12.45
N LYS A 117 -10.26 -13.07 -12.49
CA LYS A 117 -9.37 -14.22 -12.22
C LYS A 117 -8.22 -14.28 -13.24
N ALA A 118 -8.52 -14.10 -14.52
CA ALA A 118 -7.51 -14.08 -15.56
C ALA A 118 -6.53 -12.91 -15.39
N ALA A 119 -7.01 -11.70 -15.10
CA ALA A 119 -6.19 -10.53 -14.85
C ALA A 119 -5.27 -10.71 -13.62
N LEU A 120 -5.80 -11.25 -12.52
CA LEU A 120 -5.03 -11.57 -11.31
C LEU A 120 -3.90 -12.58 -11.61
N HIS A 121 -4.20 -13.62 -12.41
CA HIS A 121 -3.19 -14.58 -12.83
C HIS A 121 -2.09 -13.92 -13.66
N GLN A 122 -2.47 -13.07 -14.63
CA GLN A 122 -1.52 -12.37 -15.50
C GLN A 122 -0.57 -11.46 -14.71
N ILE A 123 -1.08 -10.65 -13.79
CA ILE A 123 -0.25 -9.71 -13.02
C ILE A 123 0.70 -10.44 -12.07
N ARG A 124 0.27 -11.56 -11.45
CA ARG A 124 1.14 -12.44 -10.64
C ARG A 124 2.30 -13.00 -11.46
N MET A 125 2.04 -13.41 -12.70
CA MET A 125 3.09 -13.90 -13.60
C MET A 125 4.04 -12.81 -14.05
N ALA A 126 3.56 -11.58 -14.25
CA ALA A 126 4.44 -10.45 -14.48
C ALA A 126 5.31 -10.16 -13.25
N TYR A 127 4.73 -10.10 -12.05
CA TYR A 127 5.45 -9.86 -10.79
C TYR A 127 6.63 -10.83 -10.59
N VAL A 128 6.38 -12.13 -10.71
CA VAL A 128 7.43 -13.16 -10.51
C VAL A 128 8.59 -12.98 -11.50
N LYS A 129 8.32 -12.60 -12.76
CA LYS A 129 9.39 -12.33 -13.75
C LYS A 129 10.26 -11.15 -13.34
N PHE A 130 9.66 -10.07 -12.83
CA PHE A 130 10.40 -8.90 -12.36
C PHE A 130 11.16 -9.18 -11.06
N GLU A 131 10.58 -9.95 -10.13
CA GLU A 131 11.25 -10.38 -8.91
C GLU A 131 12.50 -11.22 -9.22
N GLN A 132 12.40 -12.16 -10.16
CA GLN A 132 13.53 -12.96 -10.63
C GLN A 132 14.61 -12.11 -11.29
N ALA A 133 14.22 -11.14 -12.12
CA ALA A 133 15.16 -10.22 -12.76
C ALA A 133 15.87 -9.31 -11.76
N ALA A 134 15.17 -8.83 -10.72
CA ALA A 134 15.75 -8.03 -9.66
C ALA A 134 16.78 -8.82 -8.84
N ARG A 135 16.45 -10.05 -8.44
CA ARG A 135 17.38 -10.95 -7.74
C ARG A 135 18.63 -11.26 -8.58
N ALA A 136 18.46 -11.56 -9.86
CA ALA A 136 19.59 -11.81 -10.75
C ALA A 136 20.50 -10.58 -10.92
N ALA A 137 19.94 -9.37 -10.89
CA ALA A 137 20.72 -8.14 -10.94
C ALA A 137 21.50 -7.89 -9.64
N GLU A 138 20.93 -8.21 -8.48
CA GLU A 138 21.61 -8.16 -7.17
C GLU A 138 22.75 -9.18 -7.09
N GLU A 139 22.55 -10.40 -7.58
CA GLU A 139 23.59 -11.45 -7.63
C GLU A 139 24.74 -11.12 -8.61
N ALA A 140 24.46 -10.32 -9.64
CA ALA A 140 25.43 -9.93 -10.66
C ALA A 140 26.25 -8.68 -10.29
N ASP A 141 26.02 -8.06 -9.13
CA ASP A 141 26.78 -6.91 -8.62
C ASP A 141 27.77 -7.34 -7.52
N PRO A 142 28.99 -7.80 -7.87
CA PRO A 142 30.02 -8.19 -6.92
C PRO A 142 30.75 -6.96 -6.39
N ALA A 143 30.13 -6.18 -5.51
CA ALA A 143 30.82 -5.11 -4.80
C ALA A 143 31.39 -5.63 -3.46
N ASP A 144 32.72 -5.70 -3.43
CA ASP A 144 33.61 -5.77 -2.25
C ASP A 144 34.15 -7.16 -1.80
N ASN A 145 34.87 -7.85 -2.69
CA ASN A 145 36.07 -8.57 -2.25
C ASN A 145 37.23 -7.57 -2.20
N GLY A 146 37.39 -6.90 -1.06
CA GLY A 146 38.51 -5.99 -0.80
C GLY A 146 39.87 -6.66 -1.04
N PRO A 147 40.92 -5.87 -1.34
CA PRO A 147 42.23 -6.43 -1.64
C PRO A 147 42.79 -7.14 -0.39
N GLU A 148 43.10 -8.42 -0.54
CA GLU A 148 43.92 -9.13 0.44
C GLU A 148 45.30 -8.49 0.51
N THR A 149 45.51 -7.64 1.51
CA THR A 149 46.85 -7.31 2.01
C THR A 149 47.03 -7.95 3.37
N GLY A 150 47.19 -9.28 3.36
CA GLY A 150 47.62 -10.04 4.52
C GLY A 150 49.12 -10.33 4.43
N GLY A 151 49.86 -9.96 5.48
CA GLY A 151 51.03 -10.74 5.91
C GLY A 151 52.41 -10.15 5.64
N SER A 152 52.86 -9.30 6.56
CA SER A 152 54.28 -9.17 6.91
C SER A 152 54.88 -10.53 7.29
N GLY A 153 56.09 -10.83 6.82
CA GLY A 153 56.91 -11.96 7.27
C GLY A 153 58.27 -11.94 6.58
N GLY A 154 59.30 -11.46 7.27
CA GLY A 154 60.65 -11.30 6.73
C GLY A 154 61.40 -12.61 6.50
N SER A 155 62.47 -12.51 5.71
CA SER A 155 63.62 -13.40 5.82
C SER A 155 64.88 -12.64 5.39
N ASP A 156 65.81 -12.55 6.33
CA ASP A 156 67.19 -12.13 6.17
C ASP A 156 67.91 -12.84 5.02
N GLY A 157 68.94 -12.17 4.48
CA GLY A 157 70.19 -12.86 4.18
C GLY A 157 70.72 -12.74 2.76
N ASN A 158 71.85 -12.02 2.68
CA ASN A 158 72.99 -12.27 1.79
C ASN A 158 72.82 -11.85 0.31
N ASP A 159 73.56 -10.83 -0.10
CA ASP A 159 74.77 -11.08 -0.89
C ASP A 159 75.71 -9.87 -0.88
N ALA A 160 76.97 -10.19 -0.66
CA ALA A 160 78.11 -9.31 -0.67
C ALA A 160 78.79 -9.37 -2.04
N GLU A 161 79.21 -8.21 -2.56
CA GLU A 161 80.28 -8.00 -3.56
C GLU A 161 80.48 -6.46 -3.57
N ALA A 162 81.50 -5.84 -2.97
CA ALA A 162 82.95 -5.94 -3.14
C ALA A 162 83.46 -5.59 -4.55
N ASP A 163 84.41 -4.64 -4.57
CA ASP A 163 85.40 -4.30 -5.62
C ASP A 163 84.90 -3.53 -6.86
N ASP A 164 85.28 -2.26 -7.08
CA ASP A 164 86.59 -1.63 -7.37
C ASP A 164 86.83 -1.47 -8.88
N GLY A 165 87.21 -0.24 -9.30
CA GLY A 165 87.58 0.11 -10.68
C GLY A 165 86.86 1.30 -11.29
#